data_AF-A0A819KE68-F1
#
_entry.id   AF-A0A819KE68-F1
#
_cell.length_a   1.000
_cell.length_b   1.000
_cell.length_c   1.000
_cell.angle_alpha   90.00
_cell.angle_beta   90.00
_cell.angle_gamma   90.00
#
_symmetry.space_group_name_H-M   'P 1'
#
loop_
_entity.id
_entity.type
_entity.pdbx_description
1 polymer ?
#
loop_
_entity_poly.entity_id
_entity_poly.type
_entity_poly.pdbx_seq_one_letter_code
_entity_poly.pdbx_strand_id
1 'polypeptide(L)'
;MSKNIKKRKSSVSTPPSLIKSNSRGSSNFEKHRNLEEDIITLRQMTNLAKTITVTHQQLDDLIKETLYNVNKQLVDETTLSTTNIQNSNQESTFTSDNIQQKSNNIQLIIHTTERTEMIDVIFSSSEDKITWEKSFLEAKKILFEVAAGRRNISFQQVLTLPYTRPGSQFSCGLIHSYSDDLFLCYTDGDIYFIDIQSNLTLKSSHRIPISGINCIGYIPSNKIHRRGNLIKKDDDKNKSNIICKEESNDYVKRRTIDSLLEIDSSDDDDHINNNDIISFYDLPFHLSETHLNNEQPDTRQPTIWLGTRDGSLFIYESSQIIKTIGGKNRIFKQLNSSIHSILYTDNKVFLALNHGQLCIFKRDINGRWDFDSPIIKSIEDNSRKSDYRNGENTDPISILTLVAGKLWCAIRDRIFVVCPNSLNVQHSFIVDDCHRHVSIIATGGSSMHHVWIVSQDSHEIRLYHATHFVCLFETSIRTAVIQKLQACDDIIRDHKLGCLHISTLHVCKETLWIGTTAGIIIYLTIPQLIDSLSPTHFYKLTSNSIQLKGLTYGHAGPVRFIISIDKNFISDTEEGTIIKTFVITIGDGFEDYHNYDHTLGKYDAISHIILWKI
;
A
#
# COMPACT_ATOMS: atom_id res chain seq x y z
N MET A 1 -26.01 71.51 -39.79
CA MET A 1 -25.59 71.06 -38.45
C MET A 1 -24.21 70.43 -38.59
N SER A 2 -23.11 71.19 -38.49
CA SER A 2 -22.35 71.45 -37.25
C SER A 2 -22.10 70.17 -36.44
N LYS A 3 -20.88 69.68 -36.15
CA LYS A 3 -19.48 70.13 -36.28
C LYS A 3 -18.63 68.82 -36.13
N ASN A 4 -17.74 68.50 -37.08
CA ASN A 4 -16.26 68.66 -37.00
C ASN A 4 -15.55 67.63 -36.06
N ILE A 5 -14.45 66.92 -36.38
CA ILE A 5 -13.32 67.18 -37.29
C ILE A 5 -12.51 65.88 -37.61
N LYS A 6 -12.28 65.70 -38.91
CA LYS A 6 -11.10 65.23 -39.69
C LYS A 6 -10.30 63.95 -39.31
N LYS A 7 -10.53 62.93 -40.14
CA LYS A 7 -9.54 61.99 -40.70
C LYS A 7 -8.59 62.69 -41.69
N ARG A 8 -7.32 62.27 -41.75
CA ARG A 8 -6.47 62.37 -42.95
C ARG A 8 -5.61 61.10 -43.12
N LYS A 9 -5.93 60.35 -44.18
CA LYS A 9 -5.11 59.41 -44.97
C LYS A 9 -3.92 60.19 -45.61
N SER A 10 -2.82 59.68 -46.18
CA SER A 10 -2.24 58.36 -46.53
C SER A 10 -0.94 58.64 -47.32
N SER A 11 0.07 57.76 -47.29
CA SER A 11 0.90 57.31 -48.44
C SER A 11 2.09 56.46 -47.94
N VAL A 12 2.08 55.13 -48.13
CA VAL A 12 2.75 54.32 -49.19
C VAL A 12 4.29 54.31 -49.11
N SER A 13 4.91 53.16 -48.78
CA SER A 13 6.04 52.54 -49.51
C SER A 13 6.51 51.21 -48.89
N THR A 14 6.86 50.27 -49.78
CA THR A 14 7.41 48.91 -49.59
C THR A 14 8.89 48.88 -49.14
N PRO A 15 9.43 47.73 -48.69
CA PRO A 15 10.61 47.63 -47.82
C PRO A 15 11.95 47.57 -48.59
N PRO A 16 13.09 47.85 -47.92
CA PRO A 16 14.16 46.85 -48.01
C PRO A 16 15.09 46.71 -46.78
N SER A 17 15.78 45.56 -46.81
CA SER A 17 17.12 45.22 -46.30
C SER A 17 17.34 44.99 -44.80
N LEU A 18 17.48 43.70 -44.49
CA LEU A 18 18.37 43.15 -43.47
C LEU A 18 19.72 43.89 -43.43
N ILE A 19 20.06 44.42 -42.25
CA ILE A 19 21.45 44.60 -41.83
C ILE A 19 21.72 43.53 -40.77
N LYS A 20 22.65 42.64 -41.09
CA LYS A 20 23.22 41.64 -40.18
C LYS A 20 23.93 42.33 -39.02
N SER A 21 23.50 42.06 -37.79
CA SER A 21 24.35 42.20 -36.60
C SER A 21 23.88 41.26 -35.49
N ASN A 22 24.55 40.11 -35.36
CA ASN A 22 25.03 39.52 -34.09
C ASN A 22 25.42 38.05 -34.28
N SER A 23 26.59 37.80 -34.87
CA SER A 23 27.21 36.46 -34.92
C SER A 23 27.92 36.04 -33.63
N ARG A 24 27.88 36.85 -32.56
CA ARG A 24 28.51 36.54 -31.26
C ARG A 24 27.56 35.93 -30.23
N GLY A 25 26.24 36.07 -30.40
CA GLY A 25 25.25 35.49 -29.49
C GLY A 25 25.08 33.98 -29.71
N SER A 26 24.98 33.53 -30.98
CA SER A 26 24.83 32.10 -31.28
C SER A 26 26.03 31.24 -30.88
N SER A 27 27.26 31.77 -30.97
CA SER A 27 28.46 30.97 -30.68
C SER A 27 28.61 30.59 -29.20
N ASN A 28 28.09 31.42 -28.28
CA ASN A 28 28.17 31.13 -26.84
C ASN A 28 27.07 30.16 -26.39
N PHE A 29 25.87 30.25 -27.00
CA PHE A 29 24.82 29.26 -26.75
C PHE A 29 25.19 27.87 -27.29
N GLU A 30 25.82 27.80 -28.47
CA GLU A 30 26.34 26.53 -29.00
C GLU A 30 27.48 25.97 -28.14
N LYS A 31 28.40 26.82 -27.63
CA LYS A 31 29.45 26.37 -26.71
C LYS A 31 28.91 25.86 -25.38
N HIS A 32 27.96 26.57 -24.76
CA HIS A 32 27.36 26.16 -23.49
C HIS A 32 26.65 24.81 -23.63
N ARG A 33 25.89 24.64 -24.71
CA ARG A 33 25.24 23.37 -25.03
C ARG A 33 26.25 22.24 -25.28
N ASN A 34 27.34 22.51 -25.99
CA ASN A 34 28.38 21.51 -26.22
C ASN A 34 29.07 21.09 -24.90
N LEU A 35 29.29 22.02 -23.97
CA LEU A 35 29.84 21.71 -22.64
C LEU A 35 28.90 20.84 -21.80
N GLU A 36 27.58 21.05 -21.90
CA GLU A 36 26.58 20.17 -21.27
C GLU A 36 26.58 18.76 -21.88
N GLU A 37 26.67 18.66 -23.20
CA GLU A 37 26.77 17.39 -23.92
C GLU A 37 28.09 16.66 -23.60
N ASP A 38 29.19 17.38 -23.43
CA ASP A 38 30.49 16.84 -23.01
C ASP A 38 30.46 16.31 -21.57
N ILE A 39 29.75 16.98 -20.64
CA ILE A 39 29.55 16.47 -19.25
C ILE A 39 28.76 15.17 -19.26
N ILE A 40 27.73 15.06 -20.10
CA ILE A 40 26.94 13.83 -20.23
C ILE A 40 27.84 12.70 -20.76
N THR A 41 28.66 12.98 -21.76
CA THR A 41 29.58 12.01 -22.36
C THR A 41 30.65 11.57 -21.34
N LEU A 42 31.23 12.51 -20.58
CA LEU A 42 32.20 12.20 -19.52
C LEU A 42 31.60 11.35 -18.40
N ARG A 43 30.33 11.59 -18.02
CA ARG A 43 29.63 10.73 -17.05
C ARG A 43 29.38 9.33 -17.57
N GLN A 44 29.12 9.17 -18.87
CA GLN A 44 29.03 7.85 -19.51
C GLN A 44 30.39 7.15 -19.51
N MET A 45 31.49 7.87 -19.80
CA MET A 45 32.85 7.34 -19.69
C MET A 45 33.18 6.89 -18.26
N THR A 46 32.77 7.64 -17.23
CA THR A 46 32.92 7.21 -15.81
C THR A 46 32.18 5.91 -15.52
N ASN A 47 30.99 5.71 -16.11
CA ASN A 47 30.21 4.48 -15.91
C ASN A 47 30.80 3.29 -16.68
N LEU A 48 31.39 3.53 -17.85
CA LEU A 48 32.10 2.52 -18.63
C LEU A 48 33.47 2.18 -18.02
N ALA A 49 34.17 3.13 -17.41
CA ALA A 49 35.40 2.85 -16.68
C ALA A 49 35.14 1.86 -15.53
N LYS A 50 34.04 2.05 -14.79
CA LYS A 50 33.61 1.15 -13.70
C LYS A 50 33.32 -0.30 -14.12
N THR A 51 33.15 -0.59 -15.41
CA THR A 51 32.95 -1.97 -15.91
C THR A 51 34.25 -2.68 -16.26
N ILE A 52 35.39 -1.98 -16.22
CA ILE A 52 36.72 -2.56 -16.49
C ILE A 52 37.22 -3.28 -15.23
N THR A 53 37.61 -4.54 -15.37
CA THR A 53 37.99 -5.43 -14.26
C THR A 53 39.45 -5.29 -13.80
N VAL A 54 40.30 -4.56 -14.55
CA VAL A 54 41.72 -4.32 -14.25
C VAL A 54 41.90 -2.96 -13.59
N THR A 55 42.87 -2.76 -12.69
CA THR A 55 43.08 -1.47 -12.00
C THR A 55 43.47 -0.34 -12.95
N HIS A 56 42.63 0.69 -13.06
CA HIS A 56 42.75 1.80 -14.01
C HIS A 56 42.70 3.19 -13.34
N GLN A 57 43.42 3.35 -12.22
CA GLN A 57 43.43 4.58 -11.41
C GLN A 57 43.79 5.85 -12.20
N GLN A 58 44.77 5.77 -13.11
CA GLN A 58 45.19 6.90 -13.93
C GLN A 58 44.07 7.41 -14.86
N LEU A 59 43.22 6.50 -15.35
CA LEU A 59 42.08 6.86 -16.19
C LEU A 59 41.00 7.55 -15.36
N ASP A 60 40.71 7.04 -14.16
CA ASP A 60 39.72 7.64 -13.26
C ASP A 60 40.12 9.04 -12.79
N ASP A 61 41.40 9.24 -12.51
CA ASP A 61 41.92 10.55 -12.10
C ASP A 61 41.87 11.54 -13.27
N LEU A 62 42.18 11.12 -14.49
CA LEU A 62 42.05 11.93 -15.70
C LEU A 62 40.58 12.29 -16.01
N ILE A 63 39.65 11.34 -15.84
CA ILE A 63 38.21 11.57 -16.02
C ILE A 63 37.68 12.57 -14.97
N LYS A 64 38.13 12.46 -13.72
CA LYS A 64 37.75 13.41 -12.65
C LYS A 64 38.32 14.81 -12.91
N GLU A 65 39.58 14.91 -13.33
CA GLU A 65 40.22 16.19 -13.64
C GLU A 65 39.53 16.87 -14.84
N THR A 66 39.23 16.12 -15.90
CA THR A 66 38.50 16.64 -17.06
C THR A 66 37.07 17.05 -16.71
N LEU A 67 36.34 16.25 -15.91
CA LEU A 67 35.03 16.64 -15.37
C LEU A 67 35.11 17.92 -14.53
N TYR A 68 36.12 18.07 -13.68
CA TYR A 68 36.30 19.27 -12.88
C TYR A 68 36.55 20.49 -13.77
N ASN A 69 37.41 20.37 -14.79
CA ASN A 69 37.73 21.45 -15.71
C ASN A 69 36.53 21.87 -16.56
N VAL A 70 35.73 20.92 -17.07
CA VAL A 70 34.52 21.21 -17.85
C VAL A 70 33.43 21.84 -16.98
N ASN A 71 33.22 21.34 -15.75
CA ASN A 71 32.27 21.96 -14.81
C ASN A 71 32.71 23.38 -14.44
N LYS A 72 34.01 23.61 -14.23
CA LYS A 72 34.55 24.94 -13.97
C LYS A 72 34.31 25.89 -15.15
N GLN A 73 34.58 25.46 -16.38
CA GLN A 73 34.31 26.24 -17.59
C GLN A 73 32.81 26.52 -17.80
N LEU A 74 31.94 25.56 -17.47
CA LEU A 74 30.50 25.75 -17.55
C LEU A 74 30.03 26.78 -16.52
N VAL A 75 30.53 26.72 -15.28
CA VAL A 75 30.24 27.73 -14.24
C VAL A 75 30.78 29.11 -14.63
N ASP A 76 31.98 29.17 -15.20
CA ASP A 76 32.58 30.42 -15.69
C ASP A 76 31.77 31.01 -16.88
N GLU A 77 31.24 30.19 -17.80
CA GLU A 77 30.33 30.67 -18.86
C GLU A 77 28.94 31.07 -18.36
N THR A 78 28.43 30.39 -17.32
CA THR A 78 27.13 30.71 -16.70
C THR A 78 27.20 32.04 -15.92
N THR A 79 28.37 32.37 -15.38
CA THR A 79 28.66 33.67 -14.72
C THR A 79 28.97 34.79 -15.74
N LEU A 80 29.54 34.46 -16.90
CA LEU A 80 29.74 35.40 -18.01
C LEU A 80 28.45 35.76 -18.77
N SER A 81 27.47 34.85 -18.82
CA SER A 81 26.15 35.13 -19.42
C SER A 81 25.25 36.00 -18.52
N THR A 82 25.46 35.98 -17.21
CA THR A 82 24.81 36.90 -16.24
C THR A 82 25.45 38.29 -16.20
N THR A 83 26.71 38.45 -16.62
CA THR A 83 27.41 39.75 -16.66
C THR A 83 27.22 40.51 -17.98
N ASN A 84 26.86 39.85 -19.08
CA ASN A 84 26.79 40.47 -20.41
C ASN A 84 25.44 41.13 -20.80
N ILE A 85 24.43 41.17 -19.92
CA ILE A 85 23.18 41.92 -20.20
C ILE A 85 23.30 43.42 -19.82
N GLN A 86 24.42 43.88 -19.26
CA GLN A 86 24.56 45.29 -18.82
C GLN A 86 25.63 46.15 -19.49
N ASN A 87 26.22 45.75 -20.62
CA ASN A 87 27.14 46.64 -21.35
C ASN A 87 26.60 47.06 -22.73
N SER A 88 25.51 47.82 -22.71
CA SER A 88 25.24 48.85 -23.73
C SER A 88 24.33 49.92 -23.15
N ASN A 89 24.90 50.87 -22.41
CA ASN A 89 24.85 52.30 -22.73
C ASN A 89 25.43 53.15 -21.59
N GLN A 90 26.50 53.85 -21.96
CA GLN A 90 27.04 55.08 -21.38
C GLN A 90 27.84 55.03 -20.07
N GLU A 91 29.08 55.52 -20.23
CA GLU A 91 30.09 55.85 -19.24
C GLU A 91 29.57 56.90 -18.24
N SER A 92 29.71 56.64 -16.93
CA SER A 92 30.11 57.67 -15.96
C SER A 92 30.33 57.07 -14.57
N THR A 93 31.55 57.27 -14.06
CA THR A 93 31.95 57.37 -12.65
C THR A 93 31.68 56.20 -11.69
N PHE A 94 32.79 55.54 -11.36
CA PHE A 94 33.01 54.60 -10.26
C PHE A 94 32.61 55.17 -8.89
N THR A 95 31.75 54.45 -8.17
CA THR A 95 31.77 54.36 -6.69
C THR A 95 31.43 52.93 -6.26
N SER A 96 32.10 52.49 -5.20
CA SER A 96 32.22 51.11 -4.70
C SER A 96 30.95 50.48 -4.12
N ASP A 97 29.81 51.18 -4.16
CA ASP A 97 28.59 50.80 -3.43
C ASP A 97 27.64 49.89 -4.25
N ASN A 98 27.84 49.79 -5.57
CA ASN A 98 26.90 49.07 -6.46
C ASN A 98 27.23 47.59 -6.70
N ILE A 99 28.39 47.08 -6.26
CA ILE A 99 28.74 45.65 -6.39
C ILE A 99 28.06 44.82 -5.28
N GLN A 100 27.72 45.43 -4.15
CA GLN A 100 27.07 44.75 -3.02
C GLN A 100 25.55 44.52 -3.24
N GLN A 101 24.91 45.29 -4.12
CA GLN A 101 23.47 45.19 -4.39
C GLN A 101 23.08 44.10 -5.40
N LYS A 102 24.03 43.60 -6.20
CA LYS A 102 23.74 42.64 -7.28
C LYS A 102 23.90 41.16 -6.87
N SER A 103 24.50 40.87 -5.71
CA SER A 103 24.56 39.53 -5.12
C SER A 103 23.33 39.18 -4.27
N ASN A 104 22.57 40.21 -3.89
CA ASN A 104 21.48 40.10 -2.92
C ASN A 104 20.10 40.14 -3.59
N ASN A 105 19.98 39.84 -4.89
CA ASN A 105 18.69 39.73 -5.56
C ASN A 105 18.35 38.26 -5.89
N ILE A 106 17.05 37.95 -5.92
CA ILE A 106 16.48 36.67 -6.38
C ILE A 106 15.33 37.00 -7.33
N GLN A 107 15.29 36.32 -8.48
CA GLN A 107 14.19 36.39 -9.41
C GLN A 107 13.25 35.20 -9.22
N LEU A 108 11.97 35.49 -8.98
CA LEU A 108 10.90 34.50 -8.88
C LEU A 108 9.99 34.65 -10.10
N ILE A 109 9.78 33.55 -10.81
CA ILE A 109 8.80 33.46 -11.90
C ILE A 109 7.56 32.76 -11.35
N ILE A 110 6.43 33.46 -11.32
CA ILE A 110 5.15 32.97 -10.82
C ILE A 110 4.22 32.73 -12.00
N HIS A 111 3.78 31.49 -12.18
CA HIS A 111 2.78 31.13 -13.16
C HIS A 111 1.40 31.08 -12.49
N THR A 112 0.54 32.03 -12.81
CA THR A 112 -0.89 31.98 -12.46
C THR A 112 -1.71 31.45 -13.63
N THR A 113 -2.97 31.09 -13.42
CA THR A 113 -3.86 30.51 -14.44
C THR A 113 -4.08 31.39 -15.66
N GLU A 114 -3.77 32.68 -15.57
CA GLU A 114 -4.00 33.65 -16.63
C GLU A 114 -2.71 34.34 -17.12
N ARG A 115 -1.63 34.41 -16.31
CA ARG A 115 -0.37 35.11 -16.64
C ARG A 115 0.85 34.54 -15.93
N THR A 116 2.01 34.73 -16.56
CA THR A 116 3.31 34.55 -15.91
C THR A 116 3.83 35.91 -15.44
N GLU A 117 4.09 36.07 -14.15
CA GLU A 117 4.59 37.28 -13.52
C GLU A 117 6.00 37.06 -12.97
N MET A 118 6.87 38.06 -13.11
CA MET A 118 8.23 38.04 -12.55
C MET A 118 8.29 38.98 -11.36
N ILE A 119 8.82 38.48 -10.24
CA ILE A 119 9.05 39.25 -9.01
C ILE A 119 10.55 39.22 -8.70
N ASP A 120 11.14 40.42 -8.62
CA ASP A 120 12.49 40.62 -8.10
C ASP A 120 12.43 40.84 -6.59
N VAL A 121 13.11 40.00 -5.81
CA VAL A 121 13.27 40.16 -4.36
C VAL A 121 14.68 40.62 -4.07
N ILE A 122 14.83 41.73 -3.35
CA ILE A 122 16.12 42.34 -3.01
C ILE A 122 16.33 42.25 -1.50
N PHE A 123 17.46 41.71 -1.07
CA PHE A 123 17.83 41.50 0.32
C PHE A 123 18.84 42.53 0.82
N SER A 124 18.71 42.93 2.08
CA SER A 124 19.60 43.86 2.76
C SER A 124 21.03 43.31 2.93
N SER A 125 21.16 41.99 3.10
CA SER A 125 22.43 41.30 3.23
C SER A 125 22.41 39.93 2.52
N SER A 126 23.60 39.39 2.24
CA SER A 126 23.74 38.03 1.69
C SER A 126 23.33 36.96 2.70
N GLU A 127 23.46 37.22 3.99
CA GLU A 127 23.05 36.31 5.06
C GLU A 127 21.52 36.24 5.20
N ASP A 128 20.83 37.38 5.07
CA ASP A 128 19.36 37.43 4.99
C ASP A 128 18.84 36.67 3.77
N LYS A 129 19.53 36.81 2.62
CA LYS A 129 19.21 36.07 1.40
C LYS A 129 19.34 34.56 1.62
N ILE A 130 20.45 34.08 2.15
CA ILE A 130 20.68 32.64 2.41
C ILE A 130 19.67 32.10 3.43
N THR A 131 19.39 32.86 4.48
CA THR A 131 18.40 32.48 5.50
C THR A 131 17.01 32.41 4.89
N TRP A 132 16.63 33.41 4.09
CA TRP A 132 15.36 33.40 3.37
C TRP A 132 15.27 32.26 2.36
N GLU A 133 16.31 31.98 1.58
CA GLU A 133 16.34 30.84 0.64
C GLU A 133 16.17 29.52 1.36
N LYS A 134 16.85 29.33 2.49
CA LYS A 134 16.71 28.13 3.33
C LYS A 134 15.28 28.00 3.87
N SER A 135 14.72 29.08 4.44
CA SER A 135 13.35 29.10 4.95
C SER A 135 12.30 28.98 3.84
N PHE A 136 12.56 29.52 2.64
CA PHE A 136 11.67 29.43 1.49
C PHE A 136 11.66 28.01 0.91
N LEU A 137 12.82 27.36 0.81
CA LEU A 137 12.92 25.95 0.43
C LEU A 137 12.29 25.04 1.49
N GLU A 138 12.47 25.34 2.78
CA GLU A 138 11.81 24.64 3.88
C GLU A 138 10.29 24.83 3.83
N ALA A 139 9.81 26.06 3.62
CA ALA A 139 8.39 26.36 3.47
C ALA A 139 7.81 25.71 2.21
N LYS A 140 8.55 25.66 1.09
CA LYS A 140 8.15 24.94 -0.13
C LYS A 140 8.08 23.43 0.12
N LYS A 141 9.02 22.87 0.89
CA LYS A 141 8.99 21.47 1.32
C LYS A 141 7.80 21.20 2.24
N ILE A 142 7.54 22.06 3.22
CA ILE A 142 6.36 21.97 4.10
C ILE A 142 5.07 22.11 3.30
N LEU A 143 5.00 23.06 2.35
CA LEU A 143 3.85 23.26 1.49
C LEU A 143 3.63 22.06 0.58
N PHE A 144 4.69 21.43 0.05
CA PHE A 144 4.59 20.19 -0.69
C PHE A 144 4.12 19.03 0.21
N GLU A 145 4.63 18.93 1.43
CA GLU A 145 4.15 17.97 2.44
C GLU A 145 2.70 18.22 2.87
N VAL A 146 2.24 19.48 2.86
CA VAL A 146 0.87 19.90 3.18
C VAL A 146 -0.07 19.70 1.99
N ALA A 147 0.38 20.00 0.77
CA ALA A 147 -0.35 19.86 -0.50
C ALA A 147 -0.48 18.40 -0.94
N ALA A 148 0.53 17.57 -0.66
CA ALA A 148 0.45 16.11 -0.73
C ALA A 148 -0.44 15.50 0.39
N GLY A 149 -1.09 16.36 1.18
CA GLY A 149 -1.86 16.01 2.34
C GLY A 149 -0.96 15.53 3.47
N ARG A 150 -0.76 16.38 4.49
CA ARG A 150 -0.48 15.90 5.85
C ARG A 150 -1.65 15.04 6.30
N ARG A 151 -1.70 13.80 5.83
CA ARG A 151 -2.42 12.74 6.51
C ARG A 151 -1.53 12.39 7.69
N ASN A 152 -1.65 13.20 8.75
CA ASN A 152 -0.90 12.99 9.98
C ASN A 152 -1.28 11.61 10.50
N ILE A 153 -0.36 10.66 10.34
CA ILE A 153 -0.51 9.33 10.92
C ILE A 153 -0.53 9.53 12.43
N SER A 154 -1.71 9.42 13.03
CA SER A 154 -1.90 9.58 14.46
C SER A 154 -2.23 8.24 15.08
N PHE A 155 -1.45 7.84 16.07
CA PHE A 155 -1.77 6.72 16.95
C PHE A 155 -3.14 6.95 17.62
N GLN A 156 -3.96 5.90 17.74
CA GLN A 156 -5.28 5.98 18.35
C GLN A 156 -5.40 5.08 19.58
N GLN A 157 -5.17 3.78 19.40
CA GLN A 157 -5.44 2.77 20.42
C GLN A 157 -4.59 1.53 20.19
N VAL A 158 -4.32 0.79 21.27
CA VAL A 158 -3.76 -0.57 21.24
C VAL A 158 -4.74 -1.53 21.88
N LEU A 159 -4.89 -2.72 21.30
CA LEU A 159 -5.61 -3.85 21.88
C LEU A 159 -4.65 -5.02 22.06
N THR A 160 -4.55 -5.50 23.29
CA THR A 160 -3.86 -6.75 23.62
C THR A 160 -4.80 -7.92 23.39
N LEU A 161 -4.36 -8.92 22.63
CA LEU A 161 -5.13 -10.14 22.41
C LEU A 161 -4.87 -11.18 23.51
N PRO A 162 -5.85 -12.07 23.78
CA PRO A 162 -5.66 -13.19 24.69
C PRO A 162 -4.43 -14.03 24.33
N TYR A 163 -3.82 -14.64 25.33
CA TYR A 163 -2.68 -15.52 25.13
C TYR A 163 -3.07 -16.70 24.25
N THR A 164 -2.36 -16.88 23.15
CA THR A 164 -2.55 -18.02 22.26
C THR A 164 -1.67 -19.19 22.69
N ARG A 165 -1.97 -20.39 22.18
CA ARG A 165 -1.10 -21.54 22.44
C ARG A 165 0.33 -21.26 21.97
N PRO A 166 1.35 -21.70 22.71
CA PRO A 166 2.74 -21.58 22.26
C PRO A 166 2.92 -22.14 20.85
N GLY A 167 3.57 -21.38 19.97
CA GLY A 167 3.77 -21.75 18.57
C GLY A 167 2.60 -21.45 17.62
N SER A 168 1.43 -21.03 18.13
CA SER A 168 0.35 -20.52 17.28
C SER A 168 0.75 -19.17 16.70
N GLN A 169 0.52 -18.99 15.40
CA GLN A 169 0.82 -17.76 14.68
C GLN A 169 -0.41 -17.27 13.95
N PHE A 170 -0.44 -15.97 13.70
CA PHE A 170 -1.35 -15.35 12.76
C PHE A 170 -1.24 -15.98 11.37
N SER A 171 -2.37 -16.40 10.80
CA SER A 171 -2.40 -17.02 9.47
C SER A 171 -3.01 -16.13 8.39
N CYS A 172 -4.17 -15.51 8.67
CA CYS A 172 -4.80 -14.55 7.77
C CYS A 172 -5.73 -13.59 8.51
N GLY A 173 -6.06 -12.47 7.87
CA GLY A 173 -7.02 -11.49 8.39
C GLY A 173 -7.87 -10.86 7.29
N LEU A 174 -9.08 -10.43 7.63
CA LEU A 174 -10.06 -9.85 6.70
C LEU A 174 -10.93 -8.81 7.40
N ILE A 175 -11.23 -7.71 6.71
CA ILE A 175 -12.30 -6.78 7.13
C ILE A 175 -13.62 -7.25 6.55
N HIS A 176 -14.60 -7.44 7.43
CA HIS A 176 -15.94 -7.82 7.03
C HIS A 176 -16.70 -6.60 6.48
N SER A 177 -17.00 -6.60 5.18
CA SER A 177 -17.53 -5.43 4.47
C SER A 177 -18.90 -4.92 4.95
N TYR A 178 -19.65 -5.67 5.76
CA TYR A 178 -20.96 -5.25 6.25
C TYR A 178 -20.92 -4.71 7.68
N SER A 179 -20.13 -5.33 8.57
CA SER A 179 -20.03 -4.88 9.97
C SER A 179 -18.76 -4.11 10.28
N ASP A 180 -17.86 -3.95 9.30
CA ASP A 180 -16.54 -3.32 9.45
C ASP A 180 -15.68 -3.96 10.57
N ASP A 181 -16.01 -5.19 10.95
CA ASP A 181 -15.29 -5.95 11.95
C ASP A 181 -14.07 -6.62 11.34
N LEU A 182 -13.00 -6.72 12.14
CA LEU A 182 -11.79 -7.42 11.74
C LEU A 182 -11.86 -8.87 12.20
N PHE A 183 -11.64 -9.77 11.26
CA PHE A 183 -11.60 -11.20 11.47
C PHE A 183 -10.13 -11.60 11.41
N LEU A 184 -9.63 -12.18 12.50
CA LEU A 184 -8.27 -12.68 12.58
C LEU A 184 -8.28 -14.18 12.79
N CYS A 185 -7.47 -14.87 12.01
CA CYS A 185 -7.32 -16.32 12.10
C CYS A 185 -5.90 -16.67 12.55
N TYR A 186 -5.84 -17.72 13.36
CA TYR A 186 -4.60 -18.34 13.79
C TYR A 186 -4.42 -19.70 13.11
N THR A 187 -3.16 -20.13 13.02
CA THR A 187 -2.77 -21.41 12.43
C THR A 187 -3.36 -22.63 13.16
N ASP A 188 -3.76 -22.47 14.42
CA ASP A 188 -4.30 -23.54 15.26
C ASP A 188 -5.84 -23.61 15.26
N GLY A 189 -6.49 -22.83 14.40
CA GLY A 189 -7.94 -22.84 14.19
C GLY A 189 -8.73 -21.83 15.03
N ASP A 190 -8.05 -20.98 15.81
CA ASP A 190 -8.70 -19.88 16.52
C ASP A 190 -9.06 -18.72 15.57
N ILE A 191 -10.27 -18.18 15.73
CA ILE A 191 -10.79 -17.05 14.97
C ILE A 191 -11.31 -16.00 15.92
N TYR A 192 -10.75 -14.80 15.84
CA TYR A 192 -11.09 -13.66 16.69
C TYR A 192 -11.87 -12.63 15.88
N PHE A 193 -13.00 -12.19 16.44
CA PHE A 193 -13.85 -11.15 15.88
C PHE A 193 -13.63 -9.88 16.68
N ILE A 194 -13.21 -8.82 16.00
CA ILE A 194 -12.76 -7.59 16.64
C ILE A 194 -13.62 -6.44 16.14
N ASP A 195 -14.26 -5.75 17.09
CA ASP A 195 -14.96 -4.51 16.77
C ASP A 195 -13.92 -3.46 16.40
N ILE A 196 -14.13 -2.85 15.25
CA ILE A 196 -13.41 -1.63 14.89
C ILE A 196 -14.36 -0.45 14.89
N GLN A 197 -15.67 -0.63 14.69
CA GLN A 197 -16.62 0.47 14.46
C GLN A 197 -16.65 1.45 15.63
N SER A 198 -16.95 0.94 16.83
CA SER A 198 -17.14 1.76 18.03
C SER A 198 -15.83 2.08 18.74
N ASN A 199 -15.08 1.04 19.12
CA ASN A 199 -13.77 1.07 19.75
C ASN A 199 -13.02 -0.22 19.40
N LEU A 200 -11.69 -0.20 19.37
CA LEU A 200 -10.89 -1.40 19.12
C LEU A 200 -11.03 -2.38 20.30
N THR A 201 -11.91 -3.38 20.16
CA THR A 201 -12.24 -4.34 21.24
C THR A 201 -12.51 -5.75 20.70
N LEU A 202 -12.20 -6.78 21.49
CA LEU A 202 -12.51 -8.17 21.13
C LEU A 202 -14.00 -8.45 21.36
N LYS A 203 -14.76 -8.76 20.29
CA LYS A 203 -16.19 -9.12 20.37
C LYS A 203 -16.39 -10.56 20.80
N SER A 204 -15.71 -11.48 20.13
CA SER A 204 -15.80 -12.92 20.42
C SER A 204 -14.60 -13.67 19.85
N SER A 205 -14.38 -14.88 20.36
CA SER A 205 -13.40 -15.82 19.82
C SER A 205 -14.06 -17.18 19.65
N HIS A 206 -13.71 -17.88 18.57
CA HIS A 206 -14.22 -19.21 18.25
C HIS A 206 -13.07 -20.10 17.82
N ARG A 207 -13.08 -21.35 18.26
CA ARG A 207 -12.12 -22.37 17.81
C ARG A 207 -12.81 -23.33 16.86
N ILE A 208 -12.21 -23.54 15.70
CA ILE A 208 -12.61 -24.61 14.78
C ILE A 208 -11.54 -25.72 14.82
N PRO A 209 -11.91 -27.00 15.04
CA PRO A 209 -10.99 -28.13 14.98
C PRO A 209 -10.68 -28.49 13.51
N ILE A 210 -9.85 -27.69 12.86
CA ILE A 210 -9.42 -27.87 11.46
C ILE A 210 -7.89 -27.90 11.38
N SER A 211 -7.36 -28.41 10.27
CA SER A 211 -5.93 -28.61 9.97
C SER A 211 -5.10 -27.31 9.80
N GLY A 212 -5.62 -26.19 10.27
CA GLY A 212 -5.04 -24.86 10.18
C GLY A 212 -5.62 -24.05 9.02
N ILE A 213 -6.05 -22.83 9.36
CA ILE A 213 -6.59 -21.85 8.43
C ILE A 213 -5.41 -21.21 7.71
N ASN A 214 -5.42 -21.23 6.38
CA ASN A 214 -4.34 -20.67 5.58
C ASN A 214 -4.75 -19.37 4.86
N CYS A 215 -6.02 -19.27 4.46
CA CYS A 215 -6.55 -18.08 3.83
C CYS A 215 -8.06 -17.92 4.06
N ILE A 216 -8.52 -16.68 3.98
CA ILE A 216 -9.93 -16.30 4.09
C ILE A 216 -10.25 -15.25 3.01
N GLY A 217 -11.45 -15.30 2.45
CA GLY A 217 -11.90 -14.35 1.42
C GLY A 217 -13.35 -13.95 1.61
N TYR A 218 -13.65 -12.67 1.42
CA TYR A 218 -15.01 -12.16 1.27
C TYR A 218 -15.46 -12.27 -0.18
N ILE A 219 -16.58 -12.92 -0.43
CA ILE A 219 -17.17 -13.10 -1.74
C ILE A 219 -18.51 -12.34 -1.76
N PRO A 220 -18.63 -11.26 -2.54
CA PRO A 220 -19.85 -10.45 -2.57
C PRO A 220 -21.02 -11.20 -3.23
N SER A 221 -22.24 -10.71 -2.97
CA SER A 221 -23.46 -11.19 -3.62
C SER A 221 -23.51 -10.84 -5.11
N ASN A 222 -24.36 -11.55 -5.85
CA ASN A 222 -24.57 -11.24 -7.26
C ASN A 222 -25.41 -9.95 -7.41
N LYS A 223 -24.80 -8.86 -7.89
CA LYS A 223 -25.51 -7.64 -8.27
C LYS A 223 -26.18 -7.82 -9.64
N ILE A 224 -27.23 -8.64 -9.72
CA ILE A 224 -28.06 -8.67 -10.94
C ILE A 224 -28.68 -7.28 -11.09
N HIS A 225 -28.34 -6.57 -12.16
CA HIS A 225 -29.03 -5.36 -12.58
C HIS A 225 -30.52 -5.68 -12.77
N ARG A 226 -31.36 -5.35 -11.79
CA ARG A 226 -32.82 -5.29 -11.98
C ARG A 226 -33.14 -4.07 -12.86
N ARG A 227 -32.85 -4.14 -14.16
CA ARG A 227 -33.51 -3.27 -15.14
C ARG A 227 -34.90 -3.86 -15.42
N GLY A 228 -35.90 -2.99 -15.30
CA GLY A 228 -37.34 -3.24 -15.21
C GLY A 228 -37.94 -4.36 -16.06
N ASN A 229 -38.92 -5.04 -15.45
CA ASN A 229 -40.22 -5.32 -16.06
C ASN A 229 -41.18 -5.82 -14.97
N LEU A 230 -41.78 -4.88 -14.24
CA LEU A 230 -43.04 -5.13 -13.53
C LEU A 230 -44.16 -4.97 -14.55
N ILE A 231 -44.49 -6.08 -15.23
CA ILE A 231 -45.75 -6.21 -15.96
C ILE A 231 -46.83 -6.23 -14.89
N LYS A 232 -47.59 -5.14 -14.80
CA LYS A 232 -48.83 -5.07 -14.04
C LYS A 232 -49.80 -6.08 -14.64
N LYS A 233 -50.24 -7.05 -13.83
CA LYS A 233 -51.58 -7.62 -14.00
C LYS A 233 -52.46 -6.94 -12.96
N ASP A 234 -53.33 -6.08 -13.46
CA ASP A 234 -54.44 -5.51 -12.73
C ASP A 234 -55.38 -6.65 -12.31
N ASP A 235 -55.74 -6.68 -11.03
CA ASP A 235 -57.10 -6.97 -10.61
C ASP A 235 -57.34 -6.27 -9.27
N ASP A 236 -58.13 -5.21 -9.35
CA ASP A 236 -58.60 -4.35 -8.27
C ASP A 236 -59.54 -5.12 -7.32
N LYS A 237 -59.38 -4.89 -6.00
CA LYS A 237 -60.42 -4.26 -5.18
C LYS A 237 -59.96 -3.88 -3.76
N ASN A 238 -60.06 -2.56 -3.53
CA ASN A 238 -60.49 -1.87 -2.31
C ASN A 238 -59.48 -1.50 -1.18
N LYS A 239 -59.03 -0.25 -1.31
CA LYS A 239 -59.09 0.86 -0.33
C LYS A 239 -58.30 0.72 0.99
N SER A 240 -57.19 1.43 1.08
CA SER A 240 -57.13 2.75 1.77
C SER A 240 -55.69 3.30 1.74
N ASN A 241 -55.59 4.61 1.58
CA ASN A 241 -54.34 5.37 1.48
C ASN A 241 -53.47 5.20 2.73
N ILE A 242 -52.23 4.76 2.57
CA ILE A 242 -51.18 5.02 3.56
C ILE A 242 -49.98 5.64 2.85
N ILE A 243 -49.86 6.95 3.07
CA ILE A 243 -48.63 7.72 2.99
C ILE A 243 -47.79 7.28 4.19
N CYS A 244 -46.70 6.54 4.00
CA CYS A 244 -45.71 6.35 5.06
C CYS A 244 -44.63 7.41 4.88
N LYS A 245 -44.86 8.52 5.60
CA LYS A 245 -43.82 9.43 6.04
C LYS A 245 -42.83 8.67 6.92
N GLU A 246 -41.56 8.99 6.74
CA GLU A 246 -40.53 8.85 7.76
C GLU A 246 -41.01 9.55 9.03
N GLU A 247 -40.86 8.88 10.18
CA GLU A 247 -40.66 9.57 11.44
C GLU A 247 -40.02 8.64 12.48
N SER A 248 -39.25 9.30 13.31
CA SER A 248 -38.19 8.89 14.22
C SER A 248 -38.65 8.39 15.58
N ASN A 249 -37.74 7.68 16.25
CA ASN A 249 -37.48 7.55 17.70
C ASN A 249 -38.66 7.49 18.68
N ASP A 250 -38.69 6.44 19.51
CA ASP A 250 -38.91 6.65 20.95
C ASP A 250 -38.34 5.56 21.88
N TYR A 251 -37.85 6.03 23.02
CA TYR A 251 -37.26 5.34 24.16
C TYR A 251 -38.28 4.53 24.98
N VAL A 252 -37.98 3.30 25.42
CA VAL A 252 -38.58 2.74 26.67
C VAL A 252 -37.66 1.75 27.41
N LYS A 253 -37.09 2.25 28.52
CA LYS A 253 -37.05 1.72 29.91
C LYS A 253 -36.69 0.25 30.23
N ARG A 254 -35.64 0.16 31.06
CA ARG A 254 -35.32 -0.87 32.09
C ARG A 254 -36.57 -1.38 32.84
N ARG A 255 -36.60 -2.69 33.09
CA ARG A 255 -37.28 -3.30 34.25
C ARG A 255 -36.36 -4.32 34.93
N THR A 256 -35.88 -3.94 36.11
CA THR A 256 -35.45 -4.80 37.21
C THR A 256 -36.68 -5.17 38.04
N ILE A 257 -36.90 -6.45 38.34
CA ILE A 257 -37.67 -6.91 39.51
C ILE A 257 -37.01 -8.20 40.01
N ASP A 258 -36.46 -8.10 41.23
CA ASP A 258 -36.11 -9.20 42.12
C ASP A 258 -37.35 -9.99 42.55
N SER A 259 -37.19 -11.31 42.69
CA SER A 259 -37.97 -12.12 43.64
C SER A 259 -37.15 -13.35 44.03
N LEU A 260 -36.54 -13.25 45.22
CA LEU A 260 -36.05 -14.35 46.06
C LEU A 260 -37.29 -15.13 46.63
N LEU A 261 -37.27 -16.37 47.14
CA LEU A 261 -36.44 -17.03 48.15
C LEU A 261 -36.68 -18.58 48.11
N GLU A 262 -35.62 -19.37 48.33
CA GLU A 262 -35.37 -20.32 49.45
C GLU A 262 -36.09 -21.68 49.43
N ILE A 263 -35.31 -22.77 49.40
CA ILE A 263 -35.49 -23.99 50.21
C ILE A 263 -34.07 -24.48 50.65
N ASP A 264 -33.92 -24.59 51.97
CA ASP A 264 -32.94 -25.26 52.87
C ASP A 264 -32.43 -26.65 52.42
N SER A 265 -31.44 -27.36 52.98
CA SER A 265 -30.37 -27.25 54.00
C SER A 265 -29.82 -28.68 54.16
N SER A 266 -28.50 -28.87 54.35
CA SER A 266 -27.85 -29.79 55.33
C SER A 266 -26.52 -30.43 54.85
N ASP A 267 -25.42 -29.96 55.45
CA ASP A 267 -24.31 -30.67 56.14
C ASP A 267 -23.77 -32.02 55.64
N ASP A 268 -22.45 -32.08 55.34
CA ASP A 268 -21.42 -32.81 56.11
C ASP A 268 -20.05 -32.92 55.37
N ASP A 269 -19.01 -33.15 56.18
CA ASP A 269 -17.57 -32.86 56.04
C ASP A 269 -16.70 -33.64 55.01
N ASP A 270 -15.52 -33.04 54.76
CA ASP A 270 -14.18 -33.61 54.55
C ASP A 270 -13.84 -34.55 53.36
N HIS A 271 -12.98 -34.06 52.45
CA HIS A 271 -11.58 -34.49 52.26
C HIS A 271 -11.06 -34.23 50.84
N ILE A 272 -9.86 -33.67 50.77
CA ILE A 272 -9.02 -33.55 49.57
C ILE A 272 -8.68 -34.95 49.04
N ASN A 273 -8.88 -35.20 47.75
CA ASN A 273 -8.07 -36.16 47.01
C ASN A 273 -7.71 -35.62 45.63
N ASN A 274 -6.41 -35.41 45.42
CA ASN A 274 -5.82 -35.23 44.10
C ASN A 274 -5.87 -36.58 43.38
N ASN A 275 -6.65 -36.66 42.31
CA ASN A 275 -6.38 -37.40 41.07
C ASN A 275 -7.64 -37.36 40.22
N ASP A 276 -7.58 -36.65 39.09
CA ASP A 276 -8.17 -37.05 37.80
C ASP A 276 -7.98 -35.90 36.78
N ILE A 277 -6.73 -35.75 36.34
CA ILE A 277 -6.42 -35.12 35.06
C ILE A 277 -6.84 -36.12 33.99
N ILE A 278 -8.05 -35.97 33.45
CA ILE A 278 -8.44 -36.69 32.23
C ILE A 278 -7.79 -35.97 31.05
N SER A 279 -6.69 -36.58 30.57
CA SER A 279 -6.06 -36.28 29.28
C SER A 279 -7.07 -36.50 28.15
N PHE A 280 -7.51 -35.40 27.53
CA PHE A 280 -8.44 -35.36 26.39
C PHE A 280 -7.75 -35.69 25.05
N TYR A 281 -6.92 -36.73 25.01
CA TYR A 281 -6.43 -37.32 23.77
C TYR A 281 -7.10 -38.67 23.58
N ASP A 282 -7.62 -38.88 22.37
CA ASP A 282 -8.18 -40.11 21.82
C ASP A 282 -9.65 -40.45 22.14
N LEU A 283 -10.56 -39.89 21.33
CA LEU A 283 -11.77 -40.64 20.95
C LEU A 283 -12.06 -40.48 19.44
N PRO A 284 -12.28 -41.58 18.69
CA PRO A 284 -12.57 -41.53 17.26
C PRO A 284 -14.04 -41.13 17.04
N PHE A 285 -14.24 -40.02 16.33
CA PHE A 285 -15.58 -39.49 16.02
C PHE A 285 -16.23 -40.29 14.88
N HIS A 286 -17.09 -41.25 15.21
CA HIS A 286 -18.03 -41.86 14.26
C HIS A 286 -19.40 -41.19 14.44
N LEU A 287 -19.84 -40.42 13.44
CA LEU A 287 -21.15 -39.76 13.44
C LEU A 287 -22.21 -40.68 12.82
N SER A 288 -23.27 -40.97 13.59
CA SER A 288 -24.55 -41.45 13.07
C SER A 288 -25.41 -40.24 12.67
N GLU A 289 -26.03 -40.34 11.49
CA GLU A 289 -26.94 -39.33 10.95
C GLU A 289 -28.26 -39.33 11.73
N THR A 290 -28.63 -38.20 12.32
CA THR A 290 -30.02 -37.91 12.68
C THR A 290 -30.42 -36.55 12.11
N HIS A 291 -31.45 -36.60 11.28
CA HIS A 291 -32.05 -35.50 10.53
C HIS A 291 -32.63 -34.41 11.45
N LEU A 292 -32.05 -33.20 11.41
CA LEU A 292 -32.69 -31.97 11.86
C LEU A 292 -32.24 -30.82 10.92
N ASN A 293 -33.18 -30.32 10.10
CA ASN A 293 -33.15 -29.10 9.27
C ASN A 293 -31.78 -28.63 8.73
N ASN A 294 -31.35 -29.24 7.61
CA ASN A 294 -30.21 -28.77 6.81
C ASN A 294 -30.62 -27.55 5.95
N GLU A 295 -30.74 -26.36 6.54
CA GLU A 295 -30.67 -25.13 5.73
C GLU A 295 -29.21 -24.93 5.33
N GLN A 296 -28.87 -25.16 4.06
CA GLN A 296 -27.56 -24.79 3.52
C GLN A 296 -27.49 -23.26 3.32
N PRO A 297 -26.31 -22.64 3.42
CA PRO A 297 -26.18 -21.19 3.28
C PRO A 297 -26.66 -20.71 1.91
N ASP A 298 -27.44 -19.63 1.87
CA ASP A 298 -27.87 -19.02 0.60
C ASP A 298 -26.69 -18.31 -0.06
N THR A 299 -26.07 -18.99 -1.01
CA THR A 299 -24.90 -18.49 -1.73
C THR A 299 -25.18 -17.29 -2.66
N ARG A 300 -26.45 -16.88 -2.81
CA ARG A 300 -26.80 -15.62 -3.50
C ARG A 300 -26.47 -14.40 -2.65
N GLN A 301 -26.47 -14.56 -1.33
CA GLN A 301 -26.00 -13.54 -0.39
C GLN A 301 -24.46 -13.47 -0.39
N PRO A 302 -23.86 -12.43 0.22
CA PRO A 302 -22.43 -12.40 0.43
C PRO A 302 -21.99 -13.59 1.29
N THR A 303 -20.86 -14.18 0.94
CA THR A 303 -20.31 -15.37 1.62
C THR A 303 -18.87 -15.13 2.03
N ILE A 304 -18.42 -15.83 3.06
CA ILE A 304 -17.02 -15.87 3.49
C ILE A 304 -16.50 -17.27 3.24
N TRP A 305 -15.39 -17.36 2.51
CA TRP A 305 -14.76 -18.62 2.16
C TRP A 305 -13.47 -18.75 2.97
N LEU A 306 -13.24 -19.93 3.51
CA LEU A 306 -12.08 -20.26 4.34
C LEU A 306 -11.38 -21.46 3.72
N GLY A 307 -10.09 -21.31 3.43
CA GLY A 307 -9.22 -22.37 2.92
C GLY A 307 -8.22 -22.84 3.96
N THR A 308 -8.00 -24.15 4.02
CA THR A 308 -7.10 -24.79 4.99
C THR A 308 -5.86 -25.41 4.34
N ARG A 309 -4.92 -25.82 5.20
CA ARG A 309 -3.68 -26.50 4.80
C ARG A 309 -3.92 -27.89 4.19
N ASP A 310 -4.97 -28.59 4.57
CA ASP A 310 -5.32 -29.91 3.99
C ASP A 310 -6.16 -29.84 2.72
N GLY A 311 -6.46 -28.64 2.21
CA GLY A 311 -7.28 -28.46 1.01
C GLY A 311 -8.78 -28.43 1.26
N SER A 312 -9.23 -28.38 2.52
CA SER A 312 -10.63 -28.13 2.85
C SER A 312 -11.04 -26.68 2.53
N LEU A 313 -12.17 -26.53 1.85
CA LEU A 313 -12.84 -25.26 1.61
C LEU A 313 -14.16 -25.21 2.37
N PHE A 314 -14.29 -24.25 3.29
CA PHE A 314 -15.50 -23.99 4.05
C PHE A 314 -16.13 -22.68 3.58
N ILE A 315 -17.44 -22.68 3.38
CA ILE A 315 -18.18 -21.51 2.89
C ILE A 315 -19.34 -21.22 3.85
N TYR A 316 -19.36 -19.99 4.35
CA TYR A 316 -20.33 -19.48 5.31
C TYR A 316 -21.09 -18.30 4.71
N GLU A 317 -22.35 -18.13 5.12
CA GLU A 317 -23.06 -16.89 4.85
C GLU A 317 -22.47 -15.75 5.70
N SER A 318 -22.16 -14.62 5.07
CA SER A 318 -21.45 -13.51 5.72
C SER A 318 -22.24 -12.92 6.91
N SER A 319 -23.56 -12.84 6.79
CA SER A 319 -24.48 -12.30 7.80
C SER A 319 -24.60 -13.18 9.05
N GLN A 320 -24.37 -14.49 8.92
CA GLN A 320 -24.59 -15.47 9.98
C GLN A 320 -23.29 -16.11 10.49
N ILE A 321 -22.13 -15.68 9.99
CA ILE A 321 -20.86 -16.38 10.23
C ILE A 321 -20.60 -16.64 11.71
N ILE A 322 -20.79 -15.65 12.60
CA ILE A 322 -20.56 -15.81 14.05
C ILE A 322 -21.40 -16.96 14.62
N LYS A 323 -22.63 -17.15 14.13
CA LYS A 323 -23.53 -18.23 14.56
C LYS A 323 -23.15 -19.59 13.94
N THR A 324 -22.70 -19.59 12.69
CA THR A 324 -22.51 -20.82 11.91
C THR A 324 -21.09 -21.38 11.94
N ILE A 325 -20.10 -20.60 12.37
CA ILE A 325 -18.67 -20.93 12.25
C ILE A 325 -18.29 -22.25 12.97
N GLY A 326 -18.88 -22.50 14.15
CA GLY A 326 -18.74 -23.77 14.89
C GLY A 326 -19.82 -24.81 14.59
N GLY A 327 -20.79 -24.49 13.73
CA GLY A 327 -21.95 -25.33 13.43
C GLY A 327 -21.85 -26.11 12.13
N LYS A 328 -22.90 -26.89 11.82
CA LYS A 328 -23.01 -27.68 10.57
C LYS A 328 -23.55 -26.87 9.38
N ASN A 329 -24.11 -25.68 9.60
CA ASN A 329 -24.67 -24.83 8.54
C ASN A 329 -23.54 -24.13 7.75
N ARG A 330 -22.91 -24.89 6.85
CA ARG A 330 -21.84 -24.45 5.97
C ARG A 330 -21.79 -25.34 4.73
N ILE A 331 -21.25 -24.83 3.63
CA ILE A 331 -20.85 -25.68 2.51
C ILE A 331 -19.40 -26.12 2.74
N PHE A 332 -19.13 -27.39 2.44
CA PHE A 332 -17.81 -28.00 2.54
C PHE A 332 -17.41 -28.62 1.20
N LYS A 333 -16.19 -28.37 0.75
CA LYS A 333 -15.60 -28.98 -0.45
C LYS A 333 -14.15 -29.37 -0.15
N GLN A 334 -13.77 -30.59 -0.51
CA GLN A 334 -12.39 -31.07 -0.39
C GLN A 334 -11.66 -30.89 -1.72
N LEU A 335 -10.53 -30.19 -1.70
CA LEU A 335 -9.62 -30.08 -2.83
C LEU A 335 -8.42 -31.02 -2.67
N ASN A 336 -7.66 -31.19 -3.75
CA ASN A 336 -6.52 -32.12 -3.81
C ASN A 336 -5.23 -31.56 -3.19
N SER A 337 -5.23 -30.32 -2.69
CA SER A 337 -4.04 -29.65 -2.18
C SER A 337 -4.40 -28.46 -1.29
N SER A 338 -3.44 -28.04 -0.45
CA SER A 338 -3.51 -26.86 0.41
C SER A 338 -3.93 -25.62 -0.38
N ILE A 339 -4.85 -24.83 0.19
CA ILE A 339 -5.35 -23.59 -0.40
C ILE A 339 -4.55 -22.42 0.17
N HIS A 340 -3.77 -21.72 -0.66
CA HIS A 340 -2.91 -20.59 -0.23
C HIS A 340 -3.55 -19.22 -0.30
N SER A 341 -4.41 -18.98 -1.30
CA SER A 341 -5.05 -17.68 -1.47
C SER A 341 -6.41 -17.84 -2.13
N ILE A 342 -7.34 -16.95 -1.77
CA ILE A 342 -8.69 -16.86 -2.31
C ILE A 342 -8.87 -15.45 -2.89
N LEU A 343 -9.21 -15.37 -4.17
CA LEU A 343 -9.43 -14.10 -4.85
C LEU A 343 -10.75 -14.14 -5.63
N TYR A 344 -11.62 -13.17 -5.37
CA TYR A 344 -12.85 -12.98 -6.14
C TYR A 344 -12.66 -11.89 -7.20
N THR A 345 -13.02 -12.17 -8.45
CA THR A 345 -13.16 -11.16 -9.52
C THR A 345 -14.07 -11.68 -10.63
N ASP A 346 -14.81 -10.78 -11.30
CA ASP A 346 -15.68 -11.09 -12.45
C ASP A 346 -16.61 -12.30 -12.25
N ASN A 347 -17.27 -12.40 -11.09
CA ASN A 347 -18.15 -13.53 -10.73
C ASN A 347 -17.46 -14.90 -10.74
N LYS A 348 -16.14 -14.92 -10.51
CA LYS A 348 -15.34 -16.12 -10.31
C LYS A 348 -14.57 -16.02 -9.01
N VAL A 349 -14.38 -17.15 -8.35
CA VAL A 349 -13.45 -17.28 -7.23
C VAL A 349 -12.28 -18.12 -7.70
N PHE A 350 -11.08 -17.56 -7.58
CA PHE A 350 -9.82 -18.19 -7.90
C PHE A 350 -9.15 -18.62 -6.60
N LEU A 351 -8.80 -19.91 -6.53
CA LEU A 351 -8.06 -20.50 -5.43
C LEU A 351 -6.66 -20.85 -5.92
N ALA A 352 -5.64 -20.33 -5.24
CA ALA A 352 -4.25 -20.72 -5.45
C ALA A 352 -3.94 -21.99 -4.65
N LEU A 353 -3.52 -23.06 -5.33
CA LEU A 353 -3.16 -24.33 -4.71
C LEU A 353 -1.64 -24.47 -4.56
N ASN A 354 -1.20 -25.27 -3.58
CA ASN A 354 0.23 -25.46 -3.27
C ASN A 354 1.03 -26.20 -4.35
N HIS A 355 0.37 -26.80 -5.33
CA HIS A 355 1.02 -27.47 -6.47
C HIS A 355 0.93 -26.64 -7.77
N GLY A 356 0.92 -25.30 -7.68
CA GLY A 356 1.06 -24.47 -8.89
C GLY A 356 -0.19 -24.37 -9.78
N GLN A 357 -1.36 -24.85 -9.32
CA GLN A 357 -2.61 -24.78 -10.07
C GLN A 357 -3.60 -23.79 -9.47
N LEU A 358 -4.45 -23.24 -10.33
CA LEU A 358 -5.63 -22.47 -9.95
C LEU A 358 -6.86 -23.37 -10.00
N CYS A 359 -7.65 -23.39 -8.92
CA CYS A 359 -8.99 -23.95 -8.90
C CYS A 359 -10.00 -22.80 -8.95
N ILE A 360 -10.95 -22.85 -9.90
CA ILE A 360 -11.80 -21.72 -10.23
C ILE A 360 -13.26 -22.13 -10.17
N PHE A 361 -13.99 -21.48 -9.28
CA PHE A 361 -15.45 -21.61 -9.18
C PHE A 361 -16.11 -20.46 -9.92
N LYS A 362 -17.19 -20.76 -10.65
CA LYS A 362 -17.94 -19.78 -11.45
C LYS A 362 -19.35 -19.64 -10.91
N ARG A 363 -19.86 -18.42 -10.96
CA ARG A 363 -21.26 -18.14 -10.66
C ARG A 363 -22.09 -18.24 -11.95
N ASP A 364 -23.23 -18.92 -11.88
CA ASP A 364 -24.20 -19.01 -12.98
C ASP A 364 -24.97 -17.68 -13.16
N ILE A 365 -25.77 -17.60 -14.23
CA ILE A 365 -26.62 -16.43 -14.51
C ILE A 365 -27.66 -16.15 -13.41
N ASN A 366 -28.03 -17.18 -12.63
CA ASN A 366 -29.00 -17.09 -11.53
C ASN A 366 -28.32 -16.71 -10.20
N GLY A 367 -27.01 -16.45 -10.21
CA GLY A 367 -26.22 -16.09 -9.05
C GLY A 367 -25.82 -17.25 -8.15
N ARG A 368 -25.99 -18.52 -8.57
CA ARG A 368 -25.56 -19.70 -7.83
C ARG A 368 -24.13 -20.08 -8.22
N TRP A 369 -23.34 -20.54 -7.26
CA TRP A 369 -22.02 -21.09 -7.55
C TRP A 369 -22.12 -22.51 -8.09
N ASP A 370 -21.39 -22.79 -9.15
CA ASP A 370 -21.13 -24.15 -9.60
C ASP A 370 -19.93 -24.70 -8.85
N PHE A 371 -20.20 -25.54 -7.84
CA PHE A 371 -19.17 -26.22 -7.05
C PHE A 371 -18.86 -27.63 -7.53
N ASP A 372 -19.59 -28.13 -8.53
CA ASP A 372 -19.50 -29.50 -8.97
C ASP A 372 -18.61 -29.62 -10.22
N SER A 373 -18.50 -28.53 -11.01
CA SER A 373 -17.58 -28.44 -12.14
C SER A 373 -16.58 -27.27 -12.03
N PRO A 374 -15.65 -27.30 -11.04
CA PRO A 374 -14.59 -26.31 -10.96
C PRO A 374 -13.62 -26.43 -12.14
N ILE A 375 -13.10 -25.29 -12.60
CA ILE A 375 -12.06 -25.27 -13.63
C ILE A 375 -10.70 -25.32 -12.95
N ILE A 376 -9.89 -26.30 -13.34
CA ILE A 376 -8.50 -26.44 -12.90
C ILE A 376 -7.57 -25.95 -14.00
N LYS A 377 -6.64 -25.04 -13.67
CA LYS A 377 -5.66 -24.49 -14.61
C LYS A 377 -4.26 -24.53 -14.04
N SER A 378 -3.35 -25.26 -14.68
CA SER A 378 -1.91 -25.18 -14.42
C SER A 378 -1.34 -23.87 -14.97
N ILE A 379 -0.48 -23.21 -14.19
CA ILE A 379 0.34 -22.09 -14.67
C ILE A 379 1.67 -22.69 -15.12
N GLU A 380 1.75 -23.06 -16.38
CA GLU A 380 2.95 -23.67 -16.95
C GLU A 380 3.99 -22.62 -17.35
N ASP A 381 5.22 -22.84 -16.92
CA ASP A 381 6.37 -22.10 -17.42
C ASP A 381 6.90 -22.77 -18.69
N ASN A 382 6.52 -22.23 -19.86
CA ASN A 382 6.98 -22.71 -21.16
C ASN A 382 8.52 -22.67 -21.31
N SER A 383 9.25 -21.94 -20.45
CA SER A 383 10.71 -21.85 -20.51
C SER A 383 11.44 -23.07 -19.93
N ARG A 384 10.76 -23.98 -19.21
CA ARG A 384 11.38 -25.12 -18.50
C ARG A 384 10.78 -26.49 -18.83
N LYS A 385 10.30 -26.69 -20.06
CA LYS A 385 9.83 -28.01 -20.53
C LYS A 385 10.87 -29.14 -20.41
N SER A 386 12.17 -28.86 -20.22
CA SER A 386 13.24 -29.87 -20.15
C SER A 386 13.37 -30.60 -18.81
N ASP A 387 12.91 -30.00 -17.70
CA ASP A 387 13.15 -30.54 -16.34
C ASP A 387 11.96 -31.34 -15.81
N TYR A 388 10.84 -31.33 -16.54
CA TYR A 388 9.65 -32.15 -16.31
C TYR A 388 9.89 -33.61 -16.72
N ARG A 389 10.88 -34.28 -16.11
CA ARG A 389 11.06 -35.72 -16.33
C ARG A 389 10.16 -36.58 -15.45
N ASN A 390 9.61 -36.05 -14.35
CA ASN A 390 8.59 -36.72 -13.53
C ASN A 390 7.59 -35.64 -13.06
N GLY A 391 6.37 -35.64 -13.60
CA GLY A 391 5.36 -34.58 -13.45
C GLY A 391 4.74 -34.42 -12.05
N GLU A 392 5.55 -34.38 -10.99
CA GLU A 392 5.06 -34.40 -9.60
C GLU A 392 5.41 -33.17 -8.75
N ASN A 393 6.28 -32.25 -9.18
CA ASN A 393 6.66 -31.09 -8.34
C ASN A 393 6.56 -29.76 -9.10
N THR A 394 5.36 -29.20 -9.14
CA THR A 394 5.11 -27.79 -9.47
C THR A 394 5.22 -26.95 -8.21
N ASP A 395 6.01 -25.88 -8.27
CA ASP A 395 6.13 -24.92 -7.15
C ASP A 395 4.78 -24.25 -6.83
N PRO A 396 4.52 -23.90 -5.56
CA PRO A 396 3.28 -23.26 -5.16
C PRO A 396 3.09 -21.88 -5.78
N ILE A 397 1.84 -21.53 -6.02
CA ILE A 397 1.45 -20.14 -6.25
C ILE A 397 1.49 -19.44 -4.88
N SER A 398 2.59 -18.74 -4.58
CA SER A 398 2.81 -18.07 -3.29
C SER A 398 1.93 -16.84 -3.11
N ILE A 399 1.59 -16.16 -4.20
CA ILE A 399 0.74 -14.96 -4.20
C ILE A 399 -0.22 -15.04 -5.39
N LEU A 400 -1.48 -14.74 -5.11
CA LEU A 400 -2.52 -14.52 -6.11
C LEU A 400 -3.20 -13.19 -5.80
N THR A 401 -3.05 -12.20 -6.69
CA THR A 401 -3.64 -10.87 -6.53
C THR A 401 -4.10 -10.30 -7.86
N LEU A 402 -4.97 -9.28 -7.82
CA LEU A 402 -5.48 -8.58 -8.99
C LEU A 402 -4.72 -7.27 -9.19
N VAL A 403 -4.10 -7.10 -10.35
CA VAL A 403 -3.33 -5.90 -10.69
C VAL A 403 -3.76 -5.41 -12.07
N ALA A 404 -4.21 -4.16 -12.17
CA ALA A 404 -4.66 -3.54 -13.42
C ALA A 404 -5.62 -4.44 -14.24
N GLY A 405 -6.55 -5.13 -13.56
CA GLY A 405 -7.54 -6.03 -14.17
C GLY A 405 -7.00 -7.40 -14.62
N LYS A 406 -5.75 -7.75 -14.28
CA LYS A 406 -5.13 -9.04 -14.59
C LYS A 406 -4.76 -9.79 -13.30
N LEU A 407 -4.78 -11.11 -13.33
CA LEU A 407 -4.31 -11.94 -12.23
C LEU A 407 -2.80 -11.97 -12.25
N TRP A 408 -2.16 -11.63 -11.14
CA TRP A 408 -0.73 -11.81 -10.95
C TRP A 408 -0.53 -13.00 -10.03
N CYS A 409 0.15 -14.03 -10.54
CA CYS A 409 0.46 -15.25 -9.83
C CYS A 409 1.98 -15.32 -9.63
N ALA A 410 2.44 -15.25 -8.38
CA ALA A 410 3.84 -15.43 -8.06
C ALA A 410 4.15 -16.92 -7.88
N ILE A 411 5.17 -17.41 -8.59
CA ILE A 411 5.70 -18.76 -8.44
C ILE A 411 7.22 -18.62 -8.43
N ARG A 412 7.84 -18.90 -7.28
CA ARG A 412 9.25 -18.59 -7.03
C ARG A 412 9.56 -17.12 -7.29
N ASP A 413 10.65 -16.83 -7.98
CA ASP A 413 11.16 -15.50 -8.33
C ASP A 413 10.42 -14.84 -9.52
N ARG A 414 9.43 -15.53 -10.10
CA ARG A 414 8.74 -15.11 -11.32
C ARG A 414 7.27 -14.76 -11.05
N ILE A 415 6.80 -13.71 -11.70
CA ILE A 415 5.37 -13.33 -11.74
C ILE A 415 4.79 -13.70 -13.10
N PHE A 416 3.66 -14.40 -13.08
CA PHE A 416 2.86 -14.73 -14.26
C PHE A 416 1.61 -13.85 -14.29
N VAL A 417 1.41 -13.16 -15.42
CA VAL A 417 0.27 -12.27 -15.64
C VAL A 417 -0.77 -13.00 -16.46
N VAL A 418 -1.89 -13.34 -15.85
CA VAL A 418 -2.95 -14.19 -16.41
C VAL A 418 -4.21 -13.37 -16.63
N CYS A 419 -4.88 -13.58 -17.77
CA CYS A 419 -6.18 -12.97 -18.04
C CYS A 419 -7.28 -13.69 -17.21
N PRO A 420 -8.05 -13.00 -16.35
CA PRO A 420 -9.13 -13.64 -15.57
C PRO A 420 -10.22 -14.31 -16.42
N ASN A 421 -10.37 -13.88 -17.68
CA ASN A 421 -11.40 -14.37 -18.58
C ASN A 421 -10.98 -15.56 -19.42
N SER A 422 -9.85 -15.46 -20.14
CA SER A 422 -9.34 -16.56 -20.96
C SER A 422 -8.49 -17.56 -20.19
N LEU A 423 -8.05 -17.22 -18.97
CA LEU A 423 -7.13 -18.01 -18.13
C LEU A 423 -5.77 -18.26 -18.80
N ASN A 424 -5.44 -17.50 -19.84
CA ASN A 424 -4.16 -17.60 -20.53
C ASN A 424 -3.13 -16.68 -19.90
N VAL A 425 -1.90 -17.19 -19.78
CA VAL A 425 -0.72 -16.41 -19.41
C VAL A 425 -0.43 -15.44 -20.56
N GLN A 426 -0.42 -14.15 -20.27
CA GLN A 426 -0.15 -13.08 -21.23
C GLN A 426 1.31 -12.61 -21.17
N HIS A 427 1.90 -12.62 -19.98
CA HIS A 427 3.26 -12.15 -19.75
C HIS A 427 3.88 -12.85 -18.53
N SER A 428 5.21 -12.90 -18.47
CA SER A 428 5.92 -13.32 -17.26
C SER A 428 7.29 -12.65 -17.17
N PHE A 429 7.70 -12.31 -15.94
CA PHE A 429 8.97 -11.63 -15.68
C PHE A 429 9.53 -12.04 -14.31
N ILE A 430 10.85 -11.98 -14.17
CA ILE A 430 11.59 -12.27 -12.94
C ILE A 430 11.72 -10.98 -12.13
N VAL A 431 11.51 -11.05 -10.81
CA VAL A 431 11.52 -9.89 -9.91
C VAL A 431 12.91 -9.60 -9.33
N ASP A 432 13.69 -10.65 -9.11
CA ASP A 432 14.94 -10.61 -8.36
C ASP A 432 15.96 -11.58 -8.96
N ASP A 433 17.14 -11.06 -9.28
CA ASP A 433 18.25 -11.83 -9.86
C ASP A 433 18.85 -12.84 -8.86
N CYS A 434 18.60 -12.66 -7.56
CA CYS A 434 19.02 -13.60 -6.52
C CYS A 434 18.14 -14.86 -6.44
N HIS A 435 17.18 -15.05 -7.37
CA HIS A 435 16.27 -16.20 -7.43
C HIS A 435 15.46 -16.45 -6.13
N ARG A 436 15.26 -15.41 -5.32
CA ARG A 436 14.43 -15.46 -4.11
C ARG A 436 12.96 -15.49 -4.49
N HIS A 437 12.15 -16.26 -3.76
CA HIS A 437 10.70 -16.32 -4.00
C HIS A 437 10.07 -14.95 -3.80
N VAL A 438 9.11 -14.56 -4.64
CA VAL A 438 8.31 -13.35 -4.40
C VAL A 438 7.38 -13.63 -3.22
N SER A 439 7.52 -12.83 -2.17
CA SER A 439 6.83 -13.03 -0.89
C SER A 439 5.68 -12.05 -0.67
N ILE A 440 5.79 -10.82 -1.18
CA ILE A 440 4.77 -9.79 -0.97
C ILE A 440 4.55 -8.98 -2.25
N ILE A 441 3.29 -8.75 -2.59
CA ILE A 441 2.86 -7.80 -3.63
C ILE A 441 1.81 -6.89 -3.00
N ALA A 442 2.05 -5.59 -3.02
CA ALA A 442 1.09 -4.58 -2.55
C ALA A 442 0.68 -3.65 -3.70
N THR A 443 -0.62 -3.52 -3.88
CA THR A 443 -1.25 -2.64 -4.87
C THR A 443 -2.33 -1.81 -4.20
N GLY A 444 -2.44 -0.54 -4.58
CA GLY A 444 -3.48 0.33 -4.04
C GLY A 444 -3.17 1.80 -4.29
N GLY A 445 -4.09 2.65 -3.83
CA GLY A 445 -3.97 4.10 -3.95
C GLY A 445 -4.51 4.67 -5.26
N SER A 446 -4.32 5.98 -5.43
CA SER A 446 -4.80 6.73 -6.60
C SER A 446 -4.13 6.27 -7.91
N SER A 447 -2.93 5.69 -7.83
CA SER A 447 -2.20 5.20 -9.00
C SER A 447 -2.41 3.70 -9.22
N MET A 448 -3.36 3.35 -10.09
CA MET A 448 -3.66 1.95 -10.45
C MET A 448 -2.52 1.26 -11.25
N HIS A 449 -1.44 1.96 -11.55
CA HIS A 449 -0.33 1.50 -12.40
C HIS A 449 0.94 1.17 -11.64
N HIS A 450 0.97 1.33 -10.32
CA HIS A 450 2.17 1.07 -9.51
C HIS A 450 1.96 -0.13 -8.59
N VAL A 451 2.97 -0.99 -8.53
CA VAL A 451 2.95 -2.23 -7.75
C VAL A 451 4.22 -2.33 -6.95
N TRP A 452 4.11 -2.49 -5.65
CA TRP A 452 5.24 -2.73 -4.77
C TRP A 452 5.46 -4.23 -4.62
N ILE A 453 6.71 -4.67 -4.78
CA ILE A 453 7.08 -6.09 -4.78
C ILE A 453 8.29 -6.28 -3.88
N VAL A 454 8.26 -7.36 -3.10
CA VAL A 454 9.33 -7.78 -2.19
C VAL A 454 9.59 -9.27 -2.39
N SER A 455 10.86 -9.63 -2.43
CA SER A 455 11.32 -11.02 -2.38
C SER A 455 11.45 -11.51 -0.94
N GLN A 456 11.35 -12.81 -0.74
CA GLN A 456 11.49 -13.48 0.54
C GLN A 456 12.80 -13.10 1.24
N ASP A 457 12.73 -12.90 2.56
CA ASP A 457 13.85 -12.50 3.42
C ASP A 457 14.61 -11.25 2.94
N SER A 458 13.96 -10.40 2.16
CA SER A 458 14.55 -9.16 1.66
C SER A 458 14.19 -7.96 2.53
N HIS A 459 15.18 -7.09 2.72
CA HIS A 459 15.00 -5.76 3.29
C HIS A 459 14.99 -4.67 2.18
N GLU A 460 14.96 -5.11 0.92
CA GLU A 460 14.81 -4.27 -0.27
C GLU A 460 13.39 -4.36 -0.80
N ILE A 461 12.86 -3.21 -1.22
CA ILE A 461 11.54 -3.08 -1.83
C ILE A 461 11.67 -2.49 -3.22
N ARG A 462 10.91 -3.03 -4.17
CA ARG A 462 10.91 -2.61 -5.58
C ARG A 462 9.54 -2.10 -5.99
N LEU A 463 9.50 -1.05 -6.80
CA LEU A 463 8.29 -0.52 -7.43
C LEU A 463 8.29 -0.87 -8.91
N TYR A 464 7.24 -1.53 -9.36
CA TYR A 464 7.03 -1.92 -10.75
C TYR A 464 5.88 -1.15 -11.38
N HIS A 465 5.99 -0.91 -12.68
CA HIS A 465 4.88 -0.46 -13.50
C HIS A 465 3.97 -1.65 -13.88
N ALA A 466 2.70 -1.61 -13.50
CA ALA A 466 1.74 -2.70 -13.66
C ALA A 466 1.51 -3.18 -15.10
N THR A 467 1.60 -2.29 -16.09
CA THR A 467 1.36 -2.63 -17.51
C THR A 467 2.63 -2.87 -18.33
N HIS A 468 3.73 -2.18 -17.99
CA HIS A 468 5.00 -2.26 -18.70
C HIS A 468 5.95 -3.31 -18.09
N PHE A 469 5.67 -3.76 -16.86
CA PHE A 469 6.44 -4.78 -16.14
C PHE A 469 7.92 -4.40 -15.93
N VAL A 470 8.19 -3.10 -15.81
CA VAL A 470 9.53 -2.55 -15.57
C VAL A 470 9.68 -2.09 -14.12
N CYS A 471 10.85 -2.33 -13.53
CA CYS A 471 11.22 -1.80 -12.21
C CYS A 471 11.55 -0.30 -12.34
N LEU A 472 10.78 0.54 -11.66
CA LEU A 472 10.90 1.99 -11.67
C LEU A 472 11.80 2.50 -10.55
N PHE A 473 11.72 1.85 -9.38
CA PHE A 473 12.38 2.30 -8.16
C PHE A 473 12.72 1.11 -7.27
N GLU A 474 13.82 1.23 -6.55
CA GLU A 474 14.32 0.22 -5.61
C GLU A 474 14.98 0.92 -4.44
N THR A 475 14.67 0.50 -3.22
CA THR A 475 15.26 1.06 -2.00
C THR A 475 15.35 0.03 -0.88
N SER A 476 16.25 0.27 0.06
CA SER A 476 16.43 -0.53 1.27
C SER A 476 15.76 0.15 2.47
N ILE A 477 15.07 -0.64 3.30
CA ILE A 477 14.45 -0.15 4.54
C ILE A 477 15.45 -0.04 5.71
N ARG A 478 16.67 -0.57 5.54
CA ARG A 478 17.66 -0.75 6.61
C ARG A 478 18.00 0.56 7.32
N THR A 479 18.17 1.65 6.57
CA THR A 479 18.51 2.97 7.13
C THR A 479 17.43 3.49 8.08
N ALA A 480 16.15 3.34 7.72
CA ALA A 480 15.03 3.78 8.57
C ALA A 480 14.91 2.93 9.84
N VAL A 481 15.20 1.62 9.75
CA VAL A 481 15.24 0.72 10.91
C VAL A 481 16.39 1.07 11.85
N ILE A 482 17.61 1.26 11.31
CA ILE A 482 18.79 1.64 12.11
C ILE A 482 18.48 2.91 12.89
N GLN A 483 17.92 3.94 12.25
CA GLN A 483 17.56 5.20 12.90
C GLN A 483 16.62 5.00 14.10
N LYS A 484 15.67 4.05 14.02
CA LYS A 484 14.73 3.73 15.11
C LYS A 484 15.30 2.83 16.19
N LEU A 485 16.43 2.18 15.94
CA LEU A 485 17.12 1.35 16.92
C LEU A 485 18.39 2.02 17.46
N GLN A 486 18.64 3.30 17.16
CA GLN A 486 19.87 4.01 17.55
C GLN A 486 20.10 4.05 19.06
N ALA A 487 19.04 4.09 19.85
CA ALA A 487 19.12 4.12 21.30
C ALA A 487 18.88 2.75 21.97
N CYS A 488 18.72 1.67 21.18
CA CYS A 488 18.73 0.31 21.70
C CYS A 488 20.14 -0.15 22.05
N ASP A 489 20.25 -1.09 22.98
CA ASP A 489 21.49 -1.85 23.23
C ASP A 489 22.01 -2.46 21.92
N ASP A 490 23.32 -2.36 21.69
CA ASP A 490 23.99 -2.88 20.51
C ASP A 490 23.72 -4.37 20.27
N ILE A 491 23.62 -5.18 21.34
CA ILE A 491 23.32 -6.62 21.23
C ILE A 491 21.91 -6.83 20.65
N ILE A 492 20.93 -6.10 21.16
CA ILE A 492 19.54 -6.18 20.69
C ILE A 492 19.42 -5.63 19.27
N ARG A 493 20.10 -4.51 19.00
CA ARG A 493 20.15 -3.85 17.71
C ARG A 493 20.73 -4.78 16.65
N ASP A 494 21.86 -5.43 16.92
CA ASP A 494 22.52 -6.34 15.98
C ASP A 494 21.69 -7.60 15.75
N HIS A 495 21.04 -8.15 16.78
CA HIS A 495 20.09 -9.25 16.62
C HIS A 495 18.90 -8.88 15.71
N LYS A 496 18.24 -7.74 15.97
CA LYS A 496 17.12 -7.26 15.15
C LYS A 496 17.53 -6.95 13.70
N LEU A 497 18.73 -6.42 13.48
CA LEU A 497 19.26 -6.12 12.15
C LEU A 497 19.73 -7.38 11.40
N GLY A 498 20.23 -8.40 12.10
CA GLY A 498 20.64 -9.68 11.51
C GLY A 498 19.47 -10.47 10.92
N CYS A 499 18.29 -10.35 11.52
CA CYS A 499 17.06 -11.01 11.09
C CYS A 499 16.12 -10.07 10.29
N LEU A 500 16.60 -8.88 9.89
CA LEU A 500 15.77 -7.85 9.29
C LEU A 500 15.30 -8.23 7.88
N HIS A 501 13.99 -8.30 7.71
CA HIS A 501 13.35 -8.27 6.40
C HIS A 501 11.98 -7.61 6.49
N ILE A 502 11.41 -7.30 5.32
CA ILE A 502 10.05 -6.78 5.19
C ILE A 502 9.09 -7.95 5.37
N SER A 503 8.21 -7.85 6.37
CA SER A 503 7.27 -8.91 6.74
C SER A 503 5.90 -8.73 6.12
N THR A 504 5.49 -7.48 5.86
CA THR A 504 4.19 -7.16 5.26
C THR A 504 4.20 -5.78 4.61
N LEU A 505 3.39 -5.59 3.58
CA LEU A 505 3.20 -4.32 2.88
C LEU A 505 1.72 -4.03 2.72
N HIS A 506 1.34 -2.76 2.84
CA HIS A 506 -0.02 -2.32 2.56
C HIS A 506 -0.02 -0.93 1.97
N VAL A 507 -0.80 -0.70 0.91
CA VAL A 507 -0.99 0.65 0.36
C VAL A 507 -2.35 1.15 0.80
N CYS A 508 -2.35 2.24 1.58
CA CYS A 508 -3.57 2.89 2.02
C CYS A 508 -3.56 4.35 1.55
N LYS A 509 -4.56 4.72 0.74
CA LYS A 509 -4.59 6.01 0.02
C LYS A 509 -3.28 6.23 -0.73
N GLU A 510 -2.52 7.24 -0.34
CA GLU A 510 -1.27 7.64 -0.98
C GLU A 510 -0.07 7.37 -0.09
N THR A 511 -0.21 6.45 0.86
CA THR A 511 0.83 6.05 1.78
C THR A 511 1.07 4.56 1.66
N LEU A 512 2.31 4.19 1.35
CA LEU A 512 2.79 2.83 1.50
C LEU A 512 3.18 2.61 2.96
N TRP A 513 2.66 1.54 3.55
CA TRP A 513 2.99 1.06 4.89
C TRP A 513 3.81 -0.21 4.77
N ILE A 514 4.87 -0.29 5.56
CA ILE A 514 5.86 -1.36 5.55
C ILE A 514 6.01 -1.89 6.97
N GLY A 515 5.64 -3.14 7.16
CA GLY A 515 5.92 -3.88 8.38
C GLY A 515 7.27 -4.59 8.29
N THR A 516 8.00 -4.64 9.40
CA THR A 516 9.33 -5.27 9.47
C THR A 516 9.35 -6.38 10.52
N THR A 517 10.29 -7.31 10.38
CA THR A 517 10.52 -8.34 11.42
C THR A 517 11.08 -7.80 12.72
N ALA A 518 11.71 -6.62 12.69
CA ALA A 518 12.14 -5.91 13.89
C ALA A 518 10.98 -5.30 14.69
N GLY A 519 9.76 -5.29 14.12
CA GLY A 519 8.54 -4.72 14.71
C GLY A 519 8.33 -3.22 14.44
N ILE A 520 9.29 -2.58 13.77
CA ILE A 520 9.17 -1.18 13.36
C ILE A 520 8.24 -1.08 12.15
N ILE A 521 7.30 -0.13 12.21
CA ILE A 521 6.40 0.20 11.10
C ILE A 521 6.99 1.42 10.37
N ILE A 522 7.22 1.28 9.08
CA ILE A 522 7.76 2.32 8.21
C ILE A 522 6.66 2.77 7.26
N TYR A 523 6.63 4.05 6.90
CA TYR A 523 5.73 4.56 5.88
C TYR A 523 6.46 5.43 4.84
N LEU A 524 5.87 5.48 3.65
CA LEU A 524 6.31 6.28 2.52
C LEU A 524 5.11 6.93 1.83
N THR A 525 5.14 8.25 1.67
CA THR A 525 4.11 9.01 0.94
C THR A 525 4.39 8.96 -0.57
N ILE A 526 3.49 8.33 -1.32
CA ILE A 526 3.59 8.02 -2.76
C ILE A 526 3.66 9.28 -3.67
N PRO A 527 3.00 10.42 -3.38
CA PRO A 527 3.09 11.64 -4.21
C PRO A 527 4.52 12.16 -4.39
N GLN A 528 5.43 11.91 -3.44
CA GLN A 528 6.85 12.23 -3.58
C GLN A 528 7.52 11.49 -4.75
N LEU A 529 6.94 10.37 -5.17
CA LEU A 529 7.49 9.45 -6.15
C LEU A 529 6.94 9.67 -7.56
N ILE A 530 5.68 10.12 -7.69
CA ILE A 530 4.98 10.22 -8.98
C ILE A 530 5.20 11.58 -9.67
N ASP A 531 5.25 12.69 -8.93
CA ASP A 531 5.51 14.01 -9.52
C ASP A 531 6.95 14.14 -10.07
N SER A 532 7.86 13.28 -9.62
CA SER A 532 9.22 13.18 -10.16
C SER A 532 9.34 12.25 -11.38
N LEU A 533 8.29 11.50 -11.71
CA LEU A 533 8.20 10.64 -12.89
C LEU A 533 7.48 11.40 -14.02
N SER A 534 8.21 12.23 -14.78
CA SER A 534 7.67 12.82 -16.00
C SER A 534 7.24 11.72 -16.99
N PRO A 535 6.05 11.78 -17.62
CA PRO A 535 5.59 10.80 -18.59
C PRO A 535 6.52 10.62 -19.81
N THR A 536 7.39 11.59 -20.06
CA THR A 536 8.31 11.61 -21.20
C THR A 536 9.67 10.98 -20.89
N HIS A 537 9.94 10.64 -19.63
CA HIS A 537 11.26 10.27 -19.15
C HIS A 537 11.20 9.18 -18.08
N PHE A 538 11.28 7.92 -18.54
CA PHE A 538 11.49 6.72 -17.71
C PHE A 538 12.91 6.72 -17.08
N TYR A 539 13.28 7.76 -16.36
CA TYR A 539 14.53 7.77 -15.61
C TYR A 539 14.29 7.21 -14.22
N LYS A 540 15.00 6.11 -13.95
CA LYS A 540 15.15 5.48 -12.63
C LYS A 540 15.35 6.57 -11.59
N LEU A 541 14.42 6.70 -10.65
CA LEU A 541 14.49 7.69 -9.58
C LEU A 541 15.83 7.55 -8.85
N THR A 542 16.60 8.63 -8.77
CA THR A 542 17.80 8.66 -7.94
C THR A 542 17.37 8.57 -6.48
N SER A 543 17.82 7.53 -5.80
CA SER A 543 17.49 7.11 -4.42
C SER A 543 17.57 8.18 -3.31
N ASN A 544 18.12 9.37 -3.59
CA ASN A 544 18.44 10.37 -2.58
C ASN A 544 17.31 11.36 -2.25
N SER A 545 16.16 11.32 -2.93
CA SER A 545 15.02 12.21 -2.64
C SER A 545 13.90 11.58 -1.80
N ILE A 546 13.89 10.25 -1.65
CA ILE A 546 12.80 9.52 -0.99
C ILE A 546 13.21 9.16 0.45
N GLN A 547 12.46 9.66 1.43
CA GLN A 547 12.73 9.41 2.85
C GLN A 547 11.72 8.42 3.42
N LEU A 548 12.18 7.20 3.69
CA LEU A 548 11.45 6.22 4.49
C LEU A 548 11.43 6.68 5.95
N LYS A 549 10.24 6.78 6.55
CA LYS A 549 10.07 7.25 7.93
C LYS A 549 9.49 6.14 8.80
N GLY A 550 10.16 5.83 9.92
CA GLY A 550 9.61 4.92 10.94
C GLY A 550 8.63 5.62 11.87
N LEU A 551 7.55 4.94 12.27
CA LEU A 551 6.64 5.41 13.32
C LEU A 551 7.29 5.30 14.70
N THR A 552 6.69 5.95 15.70
CA THR A 552 7.14 5.92 17.10
C THR A 552 6.72 4.61 17.77
N TYR A 553 5.45 4.24 17.63
CA TYR A 553 4.95 2.97 18.12
C TYR A 553 5.10 1.87 17.07
N GLY A 554 5.32 0.65 17.54
CA GLY A 554 5.36 -0.54 16.72
C GLY A 554 5.15 -1.78 17.55
N HIS A 555 5.63 -2.88 17.02
CA HIS A 555 5.60 -4.19 17.65
C HIS A 555 6.98 -4.51 18.24
N ALA A 556 7.02 -5.42 19.21
CA ALA A 556 8.28 -5.87 19.81
C ALA A 556 9.00 -6.89 18.90
N GLY A 557 8.20 -7.75 18.26
CA GLY A 557 8.58 -8.71 17.22
C GLY A 557 7.92 -8.39 15.88
N PRO A 558 7.83 -9.36 14.95
CA PRO A 558 7.40 -9.11 13.58
C PRO A 558 6.00 -8.49 13.45
N VAL A 559 5.88 -7.50 12.57
CA VAL A 559 4.57 -7.01 12.09
C VAL A 559 4.02 -8.04 11.11
N ARG A 560 2.91 -8.71 11.42
CA ARG A 560 2.35 -9.80 10.62
C ARG A 560 1.41 -9.31 9.53
N PHE A 561 0.52 -8.38 9.87
CA PHE A 561 -0.44 -7.83 8.91
C PHE A 561 -0.59 -6.32 9.05
N ILE A 562 -0.88 -5.67 7.93
CA ILE A 562 -1.34 -4.29 7.88
C ILE A 562 -2.61 -4.26 7.04
N ILE A 563 -3.67 -3.68 7.60
CA ILE A 563 -4.99 -3.64 6.99
C ILE A 563 -5.54 -2.23 7.14
N SER A 564 -6.26 -1.72 6.13
CA SER A 564 -6.92 -0.41 6.22
C SER A 564 -8.43 -0.53 6.12
N ILE A 565 -9.13 0.41 6.75
CA ILE A 565 -10.58 0.53 6.70
C ILE A 565 -11.00 2.00 6.59
N ASP A 566 -11.98 2.27 5.73
CA ASP A 566 -12.61 3.57 5.60
C ASP A 566 -13.94 3.56 6.36
N LYS A 567 -14.14 4.53 7.24
CA LYS A 567 -15.37 4.70 8.02
C LYS A 567 -16.09 5.97 7.62
N ASN A 568 -17.38 5.83 7.37
CA ASN A 568 -18.27 6.95 7.07
C ASN A 568 -18.88 7.49 8.37
N PHE A 569 -18.63 8.76 8.67
CA PHE A 569 -19.27 9.48 9.76
C PHE A 569 -20.30 10.45 9.18
N ILE A 570 -21.51 10.44 9.73
CA ILE A 570 -22.51 11.46 9.44
C ILE A 570 -22.14 12.68 10.30
N SER A 571 -21.89 13.83 9.69
CA SER A 571 -21.67 15.06 10.45
C SER A 571 -22.99 15.66 10.91
N ASP A 572 -23.08 16.01 12.20
CA ASP A 572 -24.27 16.64 12.79
C ASP A 572 -24.46 18.10 12.34
N THR A 573 -23.48 18.71 11.66
CA THR A 573 -23.41 20.16 11.43
C THR A 573 -23.48 20.60 9.97
N GLU A 574 -23.25 19.71 9.01
CA GLU A 574 -23.34 20.01 7.56
C GLU A 574 -23.84 18.75 6.82
N GLU A 575 -24.66 18.90 5.78
CA GLU A 575 -25.09 17.80 4.89
C GLU A 575 -23.88 17.21 4.15
N GLY A 576 -23.11 16.36 4.83
CA GLY A 576 -21.89 15.76 4.30
C GLY A 576 -21.52 14.49 5.06
N THR A 577 -21.03 13.48 4.34
CA THR A 577 -20.46 12.28 4.95
C THR A 577 -18.95 12.47 5.06
N ILE A 578 -18.41 12.49 6.28
CA ILE A 578 -16.96 12.58 6.51
C ILE A 578 -16.39 11.17 6.52
N ILE A 579 -15.56 10.85 5.54
CA ILE A 579 -14.83 9.56 5.49
C ILE A 579 -13.52 9.70 6.26
N LYS A 580 -13.37 8.92 7.34
CA LYS A 580 -12.09 8.80 8.08
C LYS A 580 -11.48 7.44 7.80
N THR A 581 -10.18 7.42 7.59
CA THR A 581 -9.46 6.18 7.27
C THR A 581 -8.58 5.77 8.42
N PHE A 582 -8.64 4.49 8.72
CA PHE A 582 -7.83 3.87 9.76
C PHE A 582 -6.93 2.82 9.14
N VAL A 583 -5.74 2.67 9.70
CA VAL A 583 -4.82 1.58 9.42
C VAL A 583 -4.59 0.82 10.70
N ILE A 584 -4.57 -0.51 10.59
CA ILE A 584 -4.44 -1.44 11.68
C ILE A 584 -3.18 -2.25 11.42
N THR A 585 -2.26 -2.24 12.37
CA THR A 585 -1.06 -3.09 12.34
C THR A 585 -1.19 -4.17 13.40
N ILE A 586 -0.85 -5.38 13.03
CA ILE A 586 -1.05 -6.58 13.84
C ILE A 586 0.29 -7.29 13.91
N GLY A 587 0.72 -7.65 15.12
CA GLY A 587 2.03 -8.26 15.31
C GLY A 587 2.29 -8.69 16.74
N ASP A 588 3.54 -9.05 16.97
CA ASP A 588 4.00 -9.67 18.21
C ASP A 588 4.52 -8.57 19.16
N GLY A 589 3.87 -8.40 20.31
CA GLY A 589 4.15 -7.34 21.28
C GLY A 589 3.75 -5.93 20.85
N PHE A 590 3.81 -5.01 21.79
CA PHE A 590 3.68 -3.57 21.59
C PHE A 590 4.94 -2.90 22.13
N GLU A 591 5.48 -1.94 21.37
CA GLU A 591 6.75 -1.27 21.67
C GLU A 591 6.66 0.22 21.34
N ASP A 592 7.19 1.06 22.23
CA ASP A 592 7.39 2.50 21.99
C ASP A 592 8.87 2.77 21.72
N TYR A 593 9.22 3.00 20.45
CA TYR A 593 10.58 3.28 20.02
C TYR A 593 11.02 4.73 20.30
N HIS A 594 10.18 5.56 20.94
CA HIS A 594 10.58 6.89 21.39
C HIS A 594 11.07 6.90 22.84
N ASN A 595 10.42 6.11 23.71
CA ASN A 595 10.71 6.05 25.13
C ASN A 595 11.28 4.67 25.50
N TYR A 596 12.62 4.58 25.53
CA TYR A 596 13.34 3.35 25.83
C TYR A 596 13.36 3.08 27.34
N ASP A 597 12.22 2.68 27.90
CA ASP A 597 12.21 2.06 29.22
C ASP A 597 12.87 0.66 29.14
N HIS A 598 13.35 0.14 30.27
CA HIS A 598 13.96 -1.20 30.41
C HIS A 598 13.00 -2.38 30.07
N THR A 599 11.86 -2.12 29.43
CA THR A 599 10.82 -3.09 29.06
C THR A 599 10.88 -3.56 27.62
N LEU A 600 11.88 -3.13 26.84
CA LEU A 600 12.02 -3.49 25.42
C LEU A 600 11.97 -5.02 25.23
N GLY A 601 11.08 -5.52 24.38
CA GLY A 601 10.94 -6.95 24.11
C GLY A 601 10.24 -7.79 25.19
N LYS A 602 9.80 -7.20 26.31
CA LYS A 602 9.18 -7.96 27.43
C LYS A 602 7.82 -8.59 27.06
N TYR A 603 7.16 -8.08 26.03
CA TYR A 603 5.81 -8.48 25.62
C TYR A 603 5.77 -9.14 24.24
N ASP A 604 6.90 -9.63 23.73
CA ASP A 604 6.98 -10.30 22.42
C ASP A 604 6.12 -11.57 22.31
N ALA A 605 5.84 -12.22 23.44
CA ALA A 605 4.99 -13.41 23.51
C ALA A 605 3.48 -13.14 23.36
N ILE A 606 3.05 -11.87 23.38
CA ILE A 606 1.62 -11.52 23.35
C ILE A 606 1.31 -10.72 22.08
N SER A 607 0.29 -11.14 21.34
CA SER A 607 -0.13 -10.42 20.13
C SER A 607 -0.83 -9.11 20.46
N HIS A 608 -0.51 -8.07 19.70
CA HIS A 608 -1.11 -6.75 19.83
C HIS A 608 -1.63 -6.24 18.49
N ILE A 609 -2.67 -5.41 18.57
CA ILE A 609 -3.23 -4.68 17.45
C ILE A 609 -3.09 -3.19 17.74
N ILE A 610 -2.53 -2.44 16.80
CA ILE A 610 -2.33 -1.00 16.90
C ILE A 610 -3.19 -0.32 15.85
N LEU A 611 -4.02 0.63 16.29
CA LEU A 611 -4.90 1.43 15.45
C LEU A 611 -4.28 2.80 15.17
N TRP A 612 -4.21 3.14 13.89
CA TRP A 612 -3.71 4.40 13.36
C TRP A 612 -4.84 5.10 12.59
N LYS A 613 -4.85 6.43 12.64
CA LYS A 613 -5.73 7.27 11.83
C LYS A 613 -4.90 8.05 10.81
N ILE A 614 -5.41 8.15 9.58
CA ILE A 614 -4.77 8.79 8.42
C ILE A 614 -5.56 10.02 7.97
#